data_AF-A0A3A4ZMJ4-F1
#
_entry.id   AF-A0A3A4ZMJ4-F1
#
_cell.length_a   1.000
_cell.length_b   1.000
_cell.length_c   1.000
_cell.angle_alpha   90.00
_cell.angle_beta   90.00
_cell.angle_gamma   90.00
#
_symmetry.space_group_name_H-M   'P 1'
#
loop_
_entity.id
_entity.type
_entity.pdbx_description
1 polymer ?
#
loop_
_entity_poly.entity_id
_entity_poly.type
_entity_poly.pdbx_seq_one_letter_code
_entity_poly.pdbx_strand_id
1 'polypeptide(L)'
;MSHKSLYYLALCALCTALPGVFGCEDTVKYLNEAPSELKITAEKCFVAGSAIVRLVGTATDADGDSLTFRWTASSGSFPAGAANDTVYWKAPSAPGAATITMSVTDEIDTRSLQQTITVCELLPAQVIVSRTIANAGHIYITRGDAPMRVAGGVTLTIEPGVTIVMDRTLGGIESYGRIVAAGTPSQKIFLRGNTCSSETAMWTGIYLIDATGEGIFRNCEITAGMDGVTARDGATLDIKDCQIYNHYDFGVNVLYGATATIRNCSIWDNGDGIYVDDASAEIRRCSIRYSDGDGLLFAASQDAVQASIESCVVANNYKNGFVIADRAAPAIHYCSIFANSEAGEGTYAVRLSANASPEPIRAENNYWGLGNDTEEEIAAIIYDAVDNPGAIFAYVSFIPWLVEAPAARHPMAAGATGRSWAR
;
A
#
# COMPACT_ATOMS: atom_id res chain seq x y z
N MET A 1 -5.99 -14.94 -45.52
CA MET A 1 -5.46 -16.25 -45.95
C MET A 1 -4.01 -16.33 -45.51
N SER A 2 -3.75 -17.06 -44.42
CA SER A 2 -2.41 -17.15 -43.82
C SER A 2 -1.48 -18.04 -44.66
N HIS A 3 -0.17 -17.93 -44.45
CA HIS A 3 0.86 -18.69 -45.18
C HIS A 3 0.70 -20.23 -45.07
N LYS A 4 -0.03 -20.74 -44.07
CA LYS A 4 -0.35 -22.18 -43.95
C LYS A 4 -1.48 -22.61 -44.89
N SER A 5 -2.40 -21.72 -45.28
CA SER A 5 -3.49 -22.02 -46.22
C SER A 5 -2.98 -22.28 -47.66
N LEU A 6 -1.84 -21.69 -48.06
CA LEU A 6 -1.23 -21.95 -49.36
C LEU A 6 -0.52 -23.32 -49.43
N TYR A 7 0.04 -23.79 -48.31
CA TYR A 7 0.79 -25.06 -48.28
C TYR A 7 -0.11 -26.28 -48.51
N TYR A 8 -1.39 -26.21 -48.11
CA TYR A 8 -2.33 -27.33 -48.25
C TYR A 8 -3.11 -27.32 -49.56
N LEU A 9 -3.34 -26.16 -50.18
CA LEU A 9 -3.87 -26.07 -51.56
C LEU A 9 -2.92 -26.71 -52.58
N ALA A 10 -1.60 -26.65 -52.34
CA ALA A 10 -0.60 -27.32 -53.17
C ALA A 10 -0.65 -28.86 -53.05
N LEU A 11 -1.03 -29.42 -51.88
CA LEU A 11 -1.20 -30.87 -51.72
C LEU A 11 -2.48 -31.38 -52.38
N CYS A 12 -3.58 -30.61 -52.36
CA CYS A 12 -4.81 -30.98 -53.08
C CYS A 12 -4.63 -30.98 -54.61
N ALA A 13 -3.79 -30.09 -55.14
CA ALA A 13 -3.52 -30.03 -56.59
C ALA A 13 -2.65 -31.20 -57.11
N LEU A 14 -1.94 -31.93 -56.25
CA LEU A 14 -1.15 -33.11 -56.66
C LEU A 14 -1.95 -34.42 -56.71
N CYS A 15 -3.22 -34.43 -56.25
CA CYS A 15 -4.05 -35.64 -56.19
C CYS A 15 -4.93 -35.88 -57.43
N THR A 16 -4.85 -35.06 -58.49
CA THR A 16 -5.74 -35.20 -59.66
C THR A 16 -5.24 -36.18 -60.73
N ALA A 17 -4.35 -37.11 -60.40
CA ALA A 17 -3.81 -38.07 -61.38
C ALA A 17 -3.82 -39.52 -60.84
N LEU A 18 -4.98 -40.03 -60.41
CA LEU A 18 -5.30 -41.47 -60.30
C LEU A 18 -6.80 -41.63 -59.94
N PRO A 19 -7.65 -42.26 -60.78
CA PRO A 19 -9.05 -42.49 -60.42
C PRO A 19 -9.13 -43.77 -59.58
N GLY A 20 -9.05 -43.61 -58.26
CA GLY A 20 -9.15 -44.71 -57.31
C GLY A 20 -9.82 -44.25 -56.03
N VAL A 21 -11.05 -44.70 -55.84
CA VAL A 21 -11.87 -44.74 -54.62
C VAL A 21 -11.14 -44.30 -53.35
N PHE A 22 -11.33 -43.03 -52.97
CA PHE A 22 -11.29 -42.60 -51.58
C PHE A 22 -12.53 -41.75 -51.34
N GLY A 23 -13.37 -42.18 -50.41
CA GLY A 23 -14.41 -41.32 -49.87
C GLY A 23 -13.77 -40.04 -49.35
N CYS A 24 -14.37 -38.89 -49.66
CA CYS A 24 -14.05 -37.65 -48.98
C CYS A 24 -14.44 -37.89 -47.51
N GLU A 25 -13.47 -38.16 -46.65
CA GLU A 25 -13.69 -38.28 -45.22
C GLU A 25 -13.98 -36.87 -44.71
N ASP A 26 -15.27 -36.58 -44.60
CA ASP A 26 -15.87 -35.26 -44.35
C ASP A 26 -15.71 -34.83 -42.87
N THR A 27 -14.50 -34.93 -42.33
CA THR A 27 -14.19 -34.38 -40.99
C THR A 27 -12.71 -33.98 -40.91
N VAL A 28 -12.33 -32.94 -41.67
CA VAL A 28 -11.19 -32.12 -41.25
C VAL A 28 -11.62 -31.36 -40.00
N LYS A 29 -11.25 -31.86 -38.81
CA LYS A 29 -11.35 -31.06 -37.59
C LYS A 29 -10.29 -29.96 -37.69
N TYR A 30 -10.73 -28.74 -37.93
CA TYR A 30 -9.93 -27.57 -37.63
C TYR A 30 -9.68 -27.58 -36.12
N LEU A 31 -8.45 -27.85 -35.72
CA LEU A 31 -8.01 -27.62 -34.36
C LEU A 31 -7.86 -26.10 -34.21
N ASN A 32 -8.69 -25.51 -33.36
CA ASN A 32 -8.65 -24.10 -32.97
C ASN A 32 -8.40 -24.05 -31.47
N GLU A 33 -7.42 -23.26 -31.06
CA GLU A 33 -7.16 -22.89 -29.68
C GLU A 33 -7.62 -21.44 -29.46
N ALA A 34 -8.79 -21.29 -28.84
CA ALA A 34 -9.37 -19.99 -28.57
C ALA A 34 -8.39 -19.00 -27.88
N PRO A 35 -8.57 -17.68 -28.07
CA PRO A 35 -7.65 -16.67 -27.55
C PRO A 35 -7.42 -16.81 -26.04
N SER A 36 -6.19 -16.59 -25.58
CA SER A 36 -5.78 -16.81 -24.19
C SER A 36 -4.94 -15.64 -23.66
N GLU A 37 -4.58 -15.70 -22.37
CA GLU A 37 -3.79 -14.68 -21.66
C GLU A 37 -4.32 -13.24 -21.80
N LEU A 38 -5.66 -13.11 -21.86
CA LEU A 38 -6.31 -11.80 -21.95
C LEU A 38 -5.89 -10.91 -20.77
N LYS A 39 -5.52 -9.67 -21.06
CA LYS A 39 -5.24 -8.65 -20.06
C LYS A 39 -5.80 -7.30 -20.49
N ILE A 40 -6.42 -6.60 -19.55
CA ILE A 40 -6.81 -5.20 -19.70
C ILE A 40 -5.86 -4.37 -18.83
N THR A 41 -5.24 -3.35 -19.42
CA THR A 41 -4.47 -2.34 -18.70
C THR A 41 -5.19 -1.01 -18.82
N ALA A 42 -5.69 -0.50 -17.69
CA ALA A 42 -6.29 0.82 -17.60
C ALA A 42 -5.27 1.82 -17.06
N GLU A 43 -5.24 3.01 -17.65
CA GLU A 43 -4.39 4.11 -17.15
C GLU A 43 -4.77 4.51 -15.72
N LYS A 44 -6.07 4.53 -15.39
CA LYS A 44 -6.61 4.85 -14.07
C LYS A 44 -7.85 4.02 -13.78
N CYS A 45 -8.03 3.63 -12.52
CA CYS A 45 -9.22 2.90 -12.05
C CYS A 45 -10.19 3.77 -11.27
N PHE A 46 -9.78 4.98 -10.87
CA PHE A 46 -10.64 5.99 -10.26
C PHE A 46 -10.52 7.26 -11.09
N VAL A 47 -11.66 7.79 -11.54
CA VAL A 47 -11.67 9.01 -12.36
C VAL A 47 -12.83 9.91 -12.00
N ALA A 48 -12.68 11.22 -12.20
CA ALA A 48 -13.79 12.14 -12.12
C ALA A 48 -14.77 11.94 -13.29
N GLY A 49 -16.01 12.43 -13.13
CA GLY A 49 -17.01 12.40 -14.18
C GLY A 49 -16.52 13.04 -15.49
N SER A 50 -16.92 12.47 -16.63
CA SER A 50 -16.52 12.88 -17.99
C SER A 50 -15.03 12.75 -18.35
N ALA A 51 -14.18 12.19 -17.47
CA ALA A 51 -12.79 11.92 -17.78
C ALA A 51 -12.62 10.94 -18.94
N ILE A 52 -11.47 11.02 -19.63
CA ILE A 52 -11.06 10.07 -20.66
C ILE A 52 -10.02 9.12 -20.05
N VAL A 53 -10.19 7.82 -20.23
CA VAL A 53 -9.26 6.78 -19.78
C VAL A 53 -8.75 6.02 -20.99
N ARG A 54 -7.43 5.91 -21.12
CA ARG A 54 -6.81 5.02 -22.09
C ARG A 54 -6.83 3.58 -21.58
N LEU A 55 -7.32 2.67 -22.42
CA LEU A 55 -7.40 1.23 -22.17
C LEU A 55 -6.60 0.48 -23.22
N VAL A 56 -5.81 -0.49 -22.80
CA VAL A 56 -5.01 -1.37 -23.67
C VAL A 56 -5.38 -2.82 -23.38
N GLY A 57 -5.74 -3.54 -24.43
CA GLY A 57 -6.02 -4.96 -24.43
C GLY A 57 -4.85 -5.74 -25.01
N THR A 58 -4.48 -6.85 -24.36
CA THR A 58 -3.56 -7.83 -24.93
C THR A 58 -4.17 -9.22 -24.82
N ALA A 59 -3.84 -10.10 -25.76
CA ALA A 59 -4.21 -11.51 -25.78
C ALA A 59 -3.23 -12.26 -26.69
N THR A 60 -3.16 -13.58 -26.52
CA THR A 60 -2.34 -14.48 -27.33
C THR A 60 -3.20 -15.56 -27.98
N ASP A 61 -2.69 -16.14 -29.05
CA ASP A 61 -3.32 -17.21 -29.80
C ASP A 61 -2.25 -18.26 -30.14
N ALA A 62 -2.51 -19.53 -29.81
CA ALA A 62 -1.51 -20.59 -29.94
C ALA A 62 -1.35 -21.08 -31.39
N ASP A 63 -2.42 -20.97 -32.19
CA ASP A 63 -2.41 -21.37 -33.60
C ASP A 63 -1.81 -20.29 -34.51
N GLY A 64 -1.70 -19.07 -33.97
CA GLY A 64 -1.12 -17.89 -34.62
C GLY A 64 -2.14 -17.12 -35.44
N ASP A 65 -3.42 -17.26 -35.10
CA ASP A 65 -4.51 -16.59 -35.79
C ASP A 65 -4.58 -15.11 -35.43
N SER A 66 -5.19 -14.32 -36.34
CA SER A 66 -5.28 -12.88 -36.18
C SER A 66 -6.37 -12.52 -35.19
N LEU A 67 -6.02 -11.73 -34.18
CA LEU A 67 -6.96 -11.37 -33.11
C LEU A 67 -7.67 -10.04 -33.40
N THR A 68 -8.99 -10.04 -33.23
CA THR A 68 -9.84 -8.84 -33.32
C THR A 68 -10.38 -8.46 -31.96
N PHE A 69 -10.21 -7.19 -31.58
CA PHE A 69 -10.61 -6.65 -30.28
C PHE A 69 -11.89 -5.81 -30.40
N ARG A 70 -12.80 -5.99 -29.44
CA ARG A 70 -14.01 -5.16 -29.28
C ARG A 70 -14.26 -4.83 -27.82
N TRP A 71 -14.77 -3.63 -27.56
CA TRP A 71 -15.00 -3.14 -26.21
C TRP A 71 -16.45 -2.71 -26.02
N THR A 72 -16.99 -2.97 -24.83
CA THR A 72 -18.29 -2.46 -24.38
C THR A 72 -18.18 -1.92 -22.96
N ALA A 73 -19.09 -1.05 -22.57
CA ALA A 73 -19.15 -0.48 -21.23
C ALA A 73 -20.59 -0.43 -20.75
N SER A 74 -20.80 -0.75 -19.46
CA SER A 74 -22.11 -0.61 -18.79
C SER A 74 -22.56 0.85 -18.64
N SER A 75 -21.61 1.78 -18.58
CA SER A 75 -21.85 3.22 -18.56
C SER A 75 -20.68 3.96 -19.21
N GLY A 76 -20.91 5.21 -19.66
CA GLY A 76 -19.93 5.96 -20.46
C GLY A 76 -19.97 5.59 -21.95
N SER A 77 -18.95 5.99 -22.70
CA SER A 77 -18.91 5.76 -24.16
C SER A 77 -17.48 5.68 -24.70
N PHE A 78 -17.33 5.24 -25.96
CA PHE A 78 -16.05 5.23 -26.69
C PHE A 78 -16.11 6.22 -27.85
N PRO A 79 -15.74 7.50 -27.66
CA PRO A 79 -15.96 8.55 -28.66
C PRO A 79 -15.23 8.32 -29.99
N ALA A 80 -14.09 7.65 -29.97
CA ALA A 80 -13.28 7.31 -31.14
C ALA A 80 -13.55 5.89 -31.68
N GLY A 81 -14.59 5.21 -31.19
CA GLY A 81 -14.88 3.82 -31.51
C GLY A 81 -14.26 2.82 -30.51
N ALA A 82 -14.74 1.57 -30.60
CA ALA A 82 -14.50 0.52 -29.61
C ALA A 82 -13.93 -0.77 -30.24
N ALA A 83 -13.31 -0.69 -31.42
CA ALA A 83 -12.84 -1.83 -32.19
C ALA A 83 -11.34 -1.71 -32.50
N ASN A 84 -10.52 -1.72 -31.45
CA ASN A 84 -9.05 -1.63 -31.52
C ASN A 84 -8.45 -2.27 -30.25
N ASP A 85 -7.18 -2.66 -30.29
CA ASP A 85 -6.47 -3.13 -29.08
C ASP A 85 -6.30 -1.99 -28.04
N THR A 86 -6.29 -0.75 -28.51
CA THR A 86 -6.17 0.47 -27.70
C THR A 86 -7.38 1.35 -27.94
N VAL A 87 -8.14 1.63 -26.89
CA VAL A 87 -9.35 2.47 -26.96
C VAL A 87 -9.35 3.56 -25.89
N TYR A 88 -10.13 4.61 -26.14
CA TYR A 88 -10.34 5.71 -25.19
C TYR A 88 -11.78 5.70 -24.71
N TRP A 89 -11.98 5.37 -23.43
CA TRP A 89 -13.30 5.37 -22.80
C TRP A 89 -13.55 6.72 -22.12
N LYS A 90 -14.73 7.29 -22.35
CA LYS A 90 -15.21 8.49 -21.68
C LYS A 90 -16.17 8.09 -20.56
N ALA A 91 -15.83 8.48 -19.33
CA ALA A 91 -16.66 8.26 -18.17
C ALA A 91 -18.01 8.99 -18.28
N PRO A 92 -19.10 8.45 -17.70
CA PRO A 92 -20.33 9.21 -17.49
C PRO A 92 -20.08 10.43 -16.57
N SER A 93 -21.04 11.35 -16.50
CA SER A 93 -20.95 12.52 -15.61
C SER A 93 -21.25 12.18 -14.15
N ALA A 94 -22.11 11.20 -13.88
CA ALA A 94 -22.51 10.80 -12.54
C ALA A 94 -21.53 9.80 -11.92
N PRO A 95 -21.24 9.88 -10.60
CA PRO A 95 -20.47 8.87 -9.89
C PRO A 95 -21.10 7.49 -9.95
N GLY A 96 -20.27 6.44 -9.95
CA GLY A 96 -20.71 5.05 -10.01
C GLY A 96 -19.66 4.12 -10.62
N ALA A 97 -19.88 2.82 -10.51
CA ALA A 97 -19.01 1.83 -11.14
C ALA A 97 -19.37 1.68 -12.63
N ALA A 98 -18.34 1.64 -13.48
CA ALA A 98 -18.44 1.29 -14.89
C ALA A 98 -17.67 -0.01 -15.14
N THR A 99 -18.39 -1.08 -15.45
CA THR A 99 -17.79 -2.33 -15.96
C THR A 99 -17.49 -2.19 -17.44
N ILE A 100 -16.22 -2.29 -17.79
CA ILE A 100 -15.69 -2.36 -19.14
C ILE A 100 -15.46 -3.83 -19.51
N THR A 101 -15.96 -4.26 -20.66
CA THR A 101 -15.75 -5.63 -21.16
C THR A 101 -14.95 -5.56 -22.46
N MET A 102 -13.80 -6.23 -22.48
CA MET A 102 -13.03 -6.50 -23.69
C MET A 102 -13.42 -7.89 -24.21
N SER A 103 -13.70 -8.00 -25.49
CA SER A 103 -13.92 -9.26 -26.19
C SER A 103 -12.86 -9.42 -27.29
N VAL A 104 -12.24 -10.59 -27.35
CA VAL A 104 -11.19 -10.92 -28.33
C VAL A 104 -11.62 -12.17 -29.09
N THR A 105 -11.57 -12.11 -30.42
CA THR A 105 -11.93 -13.21 -31.31
C THR A 105 -10.84 -13.49 -32.32
N ASP A 106 -10.65 -14.77 -32.63
CA ASP A 106 -9.81 -15.34 -33.70
C ASP A 106 -10.64 -15.63 -34.98
N GLU A 107 -11.84 -15.04 -35.11
CA GLU A 107 -12.89 -15.33 -36.11
C GLU A 107 -13.72 -16.60 -35.88
N ILE A 108 -13.29 -17.51 -34.99
CA ILE A 108 -13.96 -18.78 -34.69
C ILE A 108 -14.56 -18.74 -33.29
N ASP A 109 -13.70 -18.55 -32.28
CA ASP A 109 -14.01 -18.46 -30.87
C ASP A 109 -13.91 -17.01 -30.38
N THR A 110 -14.50 -16.75 -29.22
CA THR A 110 -14.42 -15.45 -28.55
C THR A 110 -14.20 -15.63 -27.06
N ARG A 111 -13.21 -14.93 -26.51
CA ARG A 111 -13.03 -14.77 -25.06
C ARG A 111 -13.33 -13.34 -24.65
N SER A 112 -13.61 -13.15 -23.37
CA SER A 112 -13.83 -11.81 -22.82
C SER A 112 -13.26 -11.67 -21.43
N LEU A 113 -12.82 -10.46 -21.10
CA LEU A 113 -12.33 -10.06 -19.80
C LEU A 113 -13.03 -8.77 -19.37
N GLN A 114 -13.24 -8.60 -18.06
CA GLN A 114 -13.87 -7.42 -17.50
C GLN A 114 -12.89 -6.64 -16.62
N GLN A 115 -13.03 -5.31 -16.64
CA GLN A 115 -12.35 -4.37 -15.77
C GLN A 115 -13.37 -3.38 -15.21
N THR A 116 -13.34 -3.11 -13.91
CA THR A 116 -14.17 -2.06 -13.31
C THR A 116 -13.36 -0.76 -13.20
N ILE A 117 -13.95 0.34 -13.66
CA ILE A 117 -13.46 1.70 -13.42
C ILE A 117 -14.51 2.42 -12.57
N THR A 118 -14.08 3.08 -11.51
CA THR A 118 -14.96 3.83 -10.61
C THR A 118 -14.96 5.30 -10.96
N VAL A 119 -16.14 5.82 -11.30
CA VAL A 119 -16.38 7.25 -11.47
C VAL A 119 -16.67 7.86 -10.11
N CYS A 120 -15.84 8.82 -9.70
CA CYS A 120 -15.85 9.43 -8.38
C CYS A 120 -16.44 10.84 -8.44
N GLU A 121 -16.95 11.30 -7.31
CA GLU A 121 -17.32 12.70 -7.10
C GLU A 121 -16.06 13.54 -6.88
N LEU A 122 -15.94 14.64 -7.62
CA LEU A 122 -14.79 15.52 -7.49
C LEU A 122 -14.89 16.36 -6.22
N LEU A 123 -13.85 16.34 -5.38
CA LEU A 123 -13.81 17.19 -4.20
C LEU A 123 -13.77 18.69 -4.60
N PRO A 124 -14.53 19.53 -3.89
CA PRO A 124 -14.59 20.96 -4.16
C PRO A 124 -13.39 21.71 -3.58
N ALA A 125 -12.85 22.65 -4.37
CA ALA A 125 -11.78 23.61 -4.08
C ALA A 125 -10.47 23.06 -3.47
N GLN A 126 -9.33 23.63 -3.89
CA GLN A 126 -8.00 23.25 -3.40
C GLN A 126 -7.76 23.67 -1.94
N VAL A 127 -8.49 24.67 -1.44
CA VAL A 127 -8.42 25.15 -0.05
C VAL A 127 -9.74 24.84 0.66
N ILE A 128 -9.64 24.01 1.70
CA ILE A 128 -10.73 23.61 2.56
C ILE A 128 -10.85 24.62 3.69
N VAL A 129 -11.98 25.34 3.73
CA VAL A 129 -12.50 25.99 4.94
C VAL A 129 -13.22 24.94 5.80
N SER A 130 -13.58 25.27 7.05
CA SER A 130 -14.26 24.33 7.94
C SER A 130 -15.42 23.63 7.25
N ARG A 131 -15.33 22.31 7.11
CA ARG A 131 -16.21 21.52 6.25
C ARG A 131 -16.29 20.08 6.71
N THR A 132 -17.46 19.47 6.48
CA THR A 132 -17.67 18.03 6.56
C THR A 132 -17.70 17.42 5.15
N ILE A 133 -16.92 16.37 4.93
CA ILE A 133 -17.06 15.46 3.79
C ILE A 133 -17.97 14.33 4.27
N ALA A 134 -19.21 14.35 3.79
CA ALA A 134 -20.25 13.45 4.22
C ALA A 134 -20.20 12.12 3.49
N ASN A 135 -20.71 11.05 4.11
CA ASN A 135 -20.87 9.77 3.41
C ASN A 135 -22.13 9.80 2.52
N ALA A 136 -21.94 10.21 1.26
CA ALA A 136 -23.02 10.29 0.27
C ALA A 136 -23.18 9.00 -0.58
N GLY A 137 -22.56 7.89 -0.18
CA GLY A 137 -22.65 6.59 -0.89
C GLY A 137 -21.83 6.51 -2.17
N HIS A 138 -20.92 7.46 -2.40
CA HIS A 138 -19.99 7.46 -3.52
C HIS A 138 -18.56 7.76 -3.06
N ILE A 139 -17.58 7.45 -3.91
CA ILE A 139 -16.17 7.75 -3.67
C ILE A 139 -15.87 9.20 -4.05
N TYR A 140 -15.02 9.87 -3.27
CA TYR A 140 -14.49 11.18 -3.58
C TYR A 140 -13.12 11.08 -4.23
N ILE A 141 -12.81 11.97 -5.18
CA ILE A 141 -11.48 12.10 -5.80
C ILE A 141 -11.00 13.54 -5.72
N THR A 142 -9.72 13.75 -5.44
CA THR A 142 -9.11 15.09 -5.47
C THR A 142 -8.87 15.57 -6.90
N ARG A 143 -8.58 16.86 -7.05
CA ARG A 143 -8.08 17.38 -8.33
C ARG A 143 -6.61 17.03 -8.49
N GLY A 144 -6.22 16.63 -9.70
CA GLY A 144 -4.83 16.30 -10.03
C GLY A 144 -3.88 17.50 -10.15
N ASP A 145 -4.33 18.73 -9.89
CA ASP A 145 -3.61 19.97 -10.19
C ASP A 145 -2.88 20.60 -8.98
N ALA A 146 -3.30 20.32 -7.74
CA ALA A 146 -2.65 20.78 -6.51
C ALA A 146 -2.99 19.88 -5.30
N PRO A 147 -2.22 19.92 -4.21
CA PRO A 147 -2.59 19.27 -2.95
C PRO A 147 -3.89 19.85 -2.36
N MET A 148 -4.62 19.04 -1.60
CA MET A 148 -5.75 19.50 -0.79
C MET A 148 -5.22 20.18 0.47
N ARG A 149 -5.52 21.47 0.64
CA ARG A 149 -5.05 22.27 1.78
C ARG A 149 -6.14 22.48 2.81
N VAL A 150 -5.88 22.11 4.06
CA VAL A 150 -6.69 22.49 5.22
C VAL A 150 -6.05 23.70 5.86
N ALA A 151 -6.73 24.85 5.82
CA ALA A 151 -6.16 26.11 6.27
C ALA A 151 -6.03 26.20 7.80
N GLY A 152 -5.19 27.13 8.27
CA GLY A 152 -5.06 27.46 9.69
C GLY A 152 -6.38 27.83 10.34
N GLY A 153 -6.62 27.30 11.54
CA GLY A 153 -7.81 27.58 12.35
C GLY A 153 -9.12 26.98 11.81
N VAL A 154 -9.07 26.12 10.79
CA VAL A 154 -10.26 25.40 10.29
C VAL A 154 -10.24 23.92 10.66
N THR A 155 -11.41 23.29 10.62
CA THR A 155 -11.55 21.84 10.83
C THR A 155 -12.15 21.17 9.58
N LEU A 156 -11.40 20.24 9.00
CA LEU A 156 -11.92 19.27 8.04
C LEU A 156 -12.41 18.03 8.79
N THR A 157 -13.70 17.73 8.66
CA THR A 157 -14.31 16.50 9.20
C THR A 157 -14.59 15.52 8.06
N ILE A 158 -14.24 14.26 8.24
CA ILE A 158 -14.51 13.16 7.30
C ILE A 158 -15.40 12.15 8.02
N GLU A 159 -16.61 11.93 7.51
CA GLU A 159 -17.58 11.03 8.12
C GLU A 159 -17.22 9.54 7.95
N PRO A 160 -17.71 8.65 8.83
CA PRO A 160 -17.54 7.21 8.69
C PRO A 160 -17.98 6.67 7.31
N GLY A 161 -17.18 5.76 6.74
CA GLY A 161 -17.47 5.11 5.47
C GLY A 161 -17.09 5.93 4.22
N VAL A 162 -16.50 7.11 4.40
CA VAL A 162 -16.00 7.92 3.27
C VAL A 162 -14.73 7.33 2.69
N THR A 163 -14.65 7.27 1.36
CA THR A 163 -13.42 6.98 0.62
C THR A 163 -12.97 8.23 -0.14
N ILE A 164 -11.72 8.63 0.03
CA ILE A 164 -11.07 9.71 -0.73
C ILE A 164 -9.88 9.14 -1.50
N VAL A 165 -9.88 9.37 -2.81
CA VAL A 165 -8.81 8.99 -3.73
C VAL A 165 -7.98 10.22 -4.11
N MET A 166 -6.67 10.08 -4.03
CA MET A 166 -5.70 11.11 -4.39
C MET A 166 -5.25 10.91 -5.85
N ASP A 167 -5.58 11.86 -6.72
CA ASP A 167 -5.39 11.73 -8.19
C ASP A 167 -4.06 12.32 -8.71
N ARG A 168 -3.05 12.43 -7.85
CA ARG A 168 -1.75 13.02 -8.19
C ARG A 168 -0.64 12.46 -7.30
N THR A 169 0.44 11.99 -7.93
CA THR A 169 1.66 11.52 -7.26
C THR A 169 2.32 12.59 -6.39
N LEU A 170 2.38 13.83 -6.86
CA LEU A 170 2.88 15.00 -6.13
C LEU A 170 1.77 15.80 -5.43
N GLY A 171 0.62 15.18 -5.14
CA GLY A 171 -0.47 15.81 -4.39
C GLY A 171 -0.83 14.96 -3.18
N GLY A 172 -1.44 15.55 -2.17
CA GLY A 172 -1.87 14.86 -0.96
C GLY A 172 -2.73 15.76 -0.10
N ILE A 173 -2.68 15.57 1.23
CA ILE A 173 -3.35 16.46 2.18
C ILE A 173 -2.30 17.26 2.93
N GLU A 174 -2.32 18.59 2.79
CA GLU A 174 -1.50 19.50 3.57
C GLU A 174 -2.40 20.22 4.58
N SER A 175 -2.19 19.99 5.88
CA SER A 175 -3.01 20.57 6.94
C SER A 175 -2.21 21.51 7.82
N TYR A 176 -2.59 22.78 7.78
CA TYR A 176 -2.23 23.81 8.75
C TYR A 176 -3.33 23.97 9.80
N GLY A 177 -4.36 23.12 9.77
CA GLY A 177 -5.47 23.14 10.72
C GLY A 177 -5.76 21.75 11.25
N ARG A 178 -7.04 21.48 11.51
CA ARG A 178 -7.49 20.25 12.14
C ARG A 178 -8.15 19.30 11.16
N ILE A 179 -7.73 18.03 11.16
CA ILE A 179 -8.39 16.93 10.44
C ILE A 179 -9.01 15.98 11.47
N VAL A 180 -10.30 15.66 11.28
CA VAL A 180 -11.00 14.64 12.06
C VAL A 180 -11.56 13.60 11.10
N ALA A 181 -10.89 12.45 11.01
CA ALA A 181 -11.35 11.27 10.29
C ALA A 181 -11.70 10.19 11.30
N ALA A 182 -12.94 10.20 11.78
CA ALA A 182 -13.38 9.32 12.86
C ALA A 182 -14.32 8.23 12.33
N GLY A 183 -13.77 7.21 11.66
CA GLY A 183 -14.52 6.05 11.18
C GLY A 183 -14.93 5.10 12.30
N THR A 184 -15.66 4.04 11.93
CA THR A 184 -16.06 2.95 12.83
C THR A 184 -15.60 1.60 12.27
N PRO A 185 -15.60 0.51 13.06
CA PRO A 185 -15.24 -0.82 12.55
C PRO A 185 -16.11 -1.30 11.37
N SER A 186 -17.38 -0.87 11.31
CA SER A 186 -18.30 -1.21 10.21
C SER A 186 -18.28 -0.21 9.06
N GLN A 187 -17.77 1.00 9.29
CA GLN A 187 -17.70 2.09 8.31
C GLN A 187 -16.33 2.74 8.40
N LYS A 188 -15.31 2.01 7.96
CA LYS A 188 -13.94 2.52 7.85
C LYS A 188 -13.87 3.70 6.90
N ILE A 189 -12.95 4.62 7.16
CA ILE A 189 -12.60 5.70 6.23
C ILE A 189 -11.40 5.23 5.40
N PHE A 190 -11.43 5.42 4.08
CA PHE A 190 -10.33 5.04 3.19
C PHE A 190 -9.69 6.29 2.59
N LEU A 191 -8.39 6.48 2.82
CA LEU A 191 -7.58 7.57 2.26
C LEU A 191 -6.47 6.96 1.42
N ARG A 192 -6.55 7.06 0.10
CA ARG A 192 -5.69 6.24 -0.77
C ARG A 192 -5.25 6.93 -2.05
N GLY A 193 -4.14 6.45 -2.61
CA GLY A 193 -3.68 6.82 -3.95
C GLY A 193 -4.55 6.24 -5.07
N ASN A 194 -4.56 6.92 -6.22
CA ASN A 194 -5.22 6.44 -7.43
C ASN A 194 -4.35 5.40 -8.17
N THR A 195 -4.47 4.15 -7.76
CA THR A 195 -3.85 3.00 -8.45
C THR A 195 -4.87 1.89 -8.69
N CYS A 196 -4.68 1.18 -9.79
CA CYS A 196 -5.40 -0.05 -10.16
C CYS A 196 -4.83 -1.30 -9.48
N SER A 197 -3.63 -1.20 -8.92
CA SER A 197 -2.86 -2.30 -8.35
C SER A 197 -2.32 -1.89 -6.97
N SER A 198 -1.31 -2.58 -6.45
CA SER A 198 -0.66 -2.27 -5.18
C SER A 198 0.53 -1.34 -5.33
N GLU A 199 0.48 -0.36 -6.25
CA GLU A 199 1.56 0.62 -6.41
C GLU A 199 1.65 1.57 -5.20
N THR A 200 2.87 1.99 -4.87
CA THR A 200 3.18 3.00 -3.84
C THR A 200 3.51 4.36 -4.48
N ALA A 201 3.71 5.41 -3.68
CA ALA A 201 4.03 6.76 -4.17
C ALA A 201 3.02 7.37 -5.16
N MET A 202 1.76 6.96 -5.08
CA MET A 202 0.67 7.47 -5.94
C MET A 202 0.15 8.83 -5.48
N TRP A 203 0.59 9.30 -4.30
CA TRP A 203 0.33 10.60 -3.69
C TRP A 203 1.38 10.86 -2.60
N THR A 204 1.51 12.09 -2.09
CA THR A 204 2.56 12.42 -1.11
C THR A 204 2.27 11.88 0.29
N GLY A 205 0.99 11.70 0.64
CA GLY A 205 0.56 11.35 2.00
C GLY A 205 -0.22 12.49 2.68
N ILE A 206 -0.41 12.36 3.99
CA ILE A 206 -1.06 13.37 4.84
C ILE A 206 0.01 14.09 5.65
N TYR A 207 0.08 15.41 5.54
CA TYR A 207 1.04 16.25 6.24
C TYR A 207 0.31 17.19 7.19
N LEU A 208 0.51 17.00 8.49
CA LEU A 208 0.15 17.94 9.54
C LEU A 208 1.35 18.86 9.76
N ILE A 209 1.15 20.15 9.57
CA ILE A 209 2.21 21.14 9.50
C ILE A 209 2.00 22.14 10.61
N ASP A 210 3.11 22.49 11.27
CA ASP A 210 3.20 23.47 12.36
C ASP A 210 2.39 23.11 13.62
N ALA A 211 2.57 23.91 14.68
CA ALA A 211 1.93 23.70 15.98
C ALA A 211 0.39 23.78 15.98
N THR A 212 -0.22 24.22 14.88
CA THR A 212 -1.68 24.28 14.70
C THR A 212 -2.23 23.08 13.92
N GLY A 213 -1.35 22.31 13.27
CA GLY A 213 -1.69 21.05 12.61
C GLY A 213 -2.11 19.98 13.62
N GLU A 214 -3.37 19.54 13.55
CA GLU A 214 -3.91 18.46 14.38
C GLU A 214 -4.58 17.40 13.49
N GLY A 215 -4.26 16.12 13.71
CA GLY A 215 -4.90 15.03 12.99
C GLY A 215 -5.41 13.95 13.92
N ILE A 216 -6.71 13.67 13.83
CA ILE A 216 -7.37 12.57 14.56
C ILE A 216 -7.86 11.54 13.55
N PHE A 217 -7.31 10.33 13.64
CA PHE A 217 -7.66 9.21 12.76
C PHE A 217 -8.19 8.04 13.60
N ARG A 218 -9.39 7.54 13.26
CA ARG A 218 -10.02 6.37 13.88
C ARG A 218 -10.55 5.44 12.80
N ASN A 219 -10.26 4.14 12.91
CA ASN A 219 -10.76 3.13 11.96
C ASN A 219 -10.55 3.56 10.50
N CYS A 220 -9.37 4.13 10.23
CA CYS A 220 -8.97 4.55 8.88
C CYS A 220 -8.10 3.48 8.23
N GLU A 221 -8.17 3.42 6.91
CA GLU A 221 -7.24 2.73 6.05
C GLU A 221 -6.52 3.77 5.19
N ILE A 222 -5.20 3.85 5.33
CA ILE A 222 -4.35 4.83 4.64
C ILE A 222 -3.32 4.07 3.82
N THR A 223 -3.23 4.33 2.51
CA THR A 223 -2.41 3.49 1.62
C THR A 223 -1.96 4.16 0.31
N ALA A 224 -0.97 3.55 -0.35
CA ALA A 224 -0.45 3.88 -1.68
C ALA A 224 0.21 5.26 -1.78
N GLY A 225 0.69 5.81 -0.66
CA GLY A 225 1.38 7.11 -0.63
C GLY A 225 2.90 7.00 -0.73
N MET A 226 3.57 8.15 -0.81
CA MET A 226 5.00 8.26 -0.53
C MET A 226 5.18 8.00 0.95
N ASP A 227 4.59 8.86 1.78
CA ASP A 227 4.36 8.62 3.20
C ASP A 227 2.89 8.29 3.46
N GLY A 228 2.60 7.71 4.63
CA GLY A 228 1.23 7.57 5.15
C GLY A 228 0.75 8.84 5.83
N VAL A 229 1.22 9.07 7.05
CA VAL A 229 0.88 10.26 7.84
C VAL A 229 2.13 10.86 8.46
N THR A 230 2.38 12.13 8.17
CA THR A 230 3.50 12.91 8.66
C THR A 230 2.98 14.03 9.57
N ALA A 231 3.49 14.10 10.80
CA ALA A 231 3.32 15.25 11.69
C ALA A 231 4.67 15.92 11.90
N ARG A 232 4.74 17.24 11.69
CA ARG A 232 6.02 17.98 11.76
C ARG A 232 5.86 19.36 12.40
N ASP A 233 6.98 19.92 12.85
CA ASP A 233 7.12 21.30 13.30
C ASP A 233 6.14 21.66 14.45
N GLY A 234 5.95 20.75 15.41
CA GLY A 234 5.06 20.93 16.56
C GLY A 234 3.63 20.41 16.38
N ALA A 235 3.29 19.83 15.22
CA ALA A 235 1.97 19.25 14.97
C ALA A 235 1.61 18.11 15.95
N THR A 236 0.31 17.87 16.13
CA THR A 236 -0.22 16.81 17.01
C THR A 236 -0.97 15.74 16.22
N LEU A 237 -0.62 14.48 16.44
CA LEU A 237 -1.20 13.33 15.75
C LEU A 237 -1.78 12.31 16.73
N ASP A 238 -3.06 11.95 16.58
CA ASP A 238 -3.70 10.88 17.33
C ASP A 238 -4.30 9.85 16.37
N ILE A 239 -3.70 8.65 16.33
CA ILE A 239 -4.14 7.53 15.49
C ILE A 239 -4.60 6.38 16.39
N LYS A 240 -5.78 5.84 16.12
CA LYS A 240 -6.28 4.67 16.84
C LYS A 240 -7.11 3.74 15.97
N ASP A 241 -6.89 2.43 16.13
CA ASP A 241 -7.63 1.38 15.41
C ASP A 241 -7.49 1.51 13.88
N CYS A 242 -6.36 2.02 13.38
CA CYS A 242 -6.12 2.27 11.95
C CYS A 242 -5.20 1.23 11.30
N GLN A 243 -5.27 1.20 9.97
CA GLN A 243 -4.45 0.40 9.08
C GLN A 243 -3.67 1.34 8.15
N ILE A 244 -2.33 1.26 8.16
CA ILE A 244 -1.45 2.16 7.40
C ILE A 244 -0.39 1.32 6.69
N TYR A 245 -0.49 1.24 5.35
CA TYR A 245 0.31 0.26 4.63
C TYR A 245 0.53 0.59 3.15
N ASN A 246 1.52 -0.05 2.54
CA ASN A 246 1.86 0.13 1.13
C ASN A 246 2.21 1.60 0.84
N HIS A 247 3.12 2.16 1.65
CA HIS A 247 3.75 3.46 1.45
C HIS A 247 5.21 3.27 1.05
N TYR A 248 5.73 4.14 0.17
CA TYR A 248 7.08 3.99 -0.37
C TYR A 248 8.17 4.26 0.69
N ASP A 249 8.03 5.34 1.46
CA ASP A 249 8.94 5.72 2.55
C ASP A 249 8.33 5.32 3.90
N PHE A 250 7.66 6.22 4.61
CA PHE A 250 7.26 5.96 5.99
C PHE A 250 5.76 5.65 6.12
N GLY A 251 5.40 4.65 6.91
CA GLY A 251 4.01 4.46 7.35
C GLY A 251 3.53 5.66 8.18
N VAL A 252 4.25 5.96 9.27
CA VAL A 252 4.01 7.16 10.10
C VAL A 252 5.33 7.89 10.35
N ASN A 253 5.33 9.20 10.18
CA ASN A 253 6.51 10.04 10.37
C ASN A 253 6.21 11.17 11.38
N VAL A 254 7.03 11.32 12.42
CA VAL A 254 6.83 12.30 13.50
C VAL A 254 8.11 13.11 13.70
N LEU A 255 8.07 14.39 13.36
CA LEU A 255 9.28 15.20 13.15
C LEU A 255 9.25 16.51 13.96
N TYR A 256 10.44 16.96 14.39
CA TYR A 256 10.72 18.35 14.74
C TYR A 256 9.72 18.96 15.74
N GLY A 257 9.69 18.41 16.95
CA GLY A 257 8.84 18.86 18.04
C GLY A 257 7.38 18.41 17.94
N ALA A 258 7.01 17.67 16.89
CA ALA A 258 5.68 17.07 16.79
C ALA A 258 5.43 16.01 17.88
N THR A 259 4.16 15.74 18.14
CA THR A 259 3.73 14.72 19.11
C THR A 259 2.79 13.72 18.45
N ALA A 260 2.95 12.44 18.77
CA ALA A 260 2.07 11.39 18.28
C ALA A 260 1.58 10.46 19.39
N THR A 261 0.32 10.06 19.33
CA THR A 261 -0.21 8.92 20.06
C THR A 261 -0.81 7.91 19.09
N ILE A 262 -0.25 6.71 19.05
CA ILE A 262 -0.60 5.65 18.08
C ILE A 262 -1.01 4.41 18.85
N ARG A 263 -2.28 4.00 18.74
CA ARG A 263 -2.85 2.93 19.56
C ARG A 263 -3.60 1.89 18.73
N ASN A 264 -3.42 0.61 19.02
CA ASN A 264 -4.19 -0.47 18.38
C ASN A 264 -4.13 -0.46 16.83
N CYS A 265 -3.01 -0.04 16.25
CA CYS A 265 -2.88 0.10 14.80
C CYS A 265 -2.13 -1.09 14.18
N SER A 266 -2.42 -1.36 12.91
CA SER A 266 -1.61 -2.26 12.08
C SER A 266 -0.88 -1.41 11.04
N ILE A 267 0.45 -1.51 11.00
CA ILE A 267 1.33 -0.75 10.11
C ILE A 267 2.22 -1.76 9.39
N TRP A 268 2.14 -1.85 8.06
CA TRP A 268 2.86 -2.90 7.33
C TRP A 268 3.14 -2.58 5.87
N ASP A 269 4.00 -3.35 5.20
CA ASP A 269 4.36 -3.18 3.78
C ASP A 269 4.73 -1.72 3.44
N ASN A 270 5.47 -1.03 4.31
CA ASN A 270 5.97 0.33 4.07
C ASN A 270 7.49 0.28 3.83
N GLY A 271 8.10 1.37 3.36
CA GLY A 271 9.56 1.51 3.41
C GLY A 271 10.06 1.30 4.84
N ASP A 272 9.77 2.21 5.75
CA ASP A 272 9.91 2.01 7.20
C ASP A 272 8.54 2.10 7.89
N GLY A 273 8.37 1.41 9.01
CA GLY A 273 7.09 1.39 9.72
C GLY A 273 6.74 2.74 10.36
N ILE A 274 7.53 3.14 11.37
CA ILE A 274 7.36 4.43 12.08
C ILE A 274 8.72 5.11 12.23
N TYR A 275 8.82 6.36 11.82
CA TYR A 275 9.99 7.22 12.05
C TYR A 275 9.66 8.36 13.03
N VAL A 276 10.53 8.56 14.02
CA VAL A 276 10.42 9.65 15.00
C VAL A 276 11.76 10.37 15.12
N ASP A 277 11.77 11.66 14.78
CA ASP A 277 12.98 12.50 14.74
C ASP A 277 12.77 13.81 15.49
N ASP A 278 13.57 14.05 16.53
CA ASP A 278 13.45 15.23 17.39
C ASP A 278 12.00 15.49 17.86
N ALA A 279 11.27 14.42 18.13
CA ALA A 279 9.84 14.41 18.39
C ALA A 279 9.46 13.45 19.53
N SER A 280 8.18 13.42 19.93
CA SER A 280 7.68 12.55 20.99
C SER A 280 6.56 11.64 20.48
N ALA A 281 6.57 10.37 20.88
CA ALA A 281 5.59 9.39 20.42
C ALA A 281 5.23 8.35 21.49
N GLU A 282 3.93 8.18 21.78
CA GLU A 282 3.40 7.06 22.55
C GLU A 282 2.80 6.02 21.60
N ILE A 283 3.40 4.83 21.52
CA ILE A 283 3.03 3.76 20.59
C ILE A 283 2.61 2.53 21.40
N ARG A 284 1.34 2.14 21.31
CA ARG A 284 0.78 1.10 22.20
C ARG A 284 -0.11 0.12 21.48
N ARG A 285 0.10 -1.18 21.75
CA ARG A 285 -0.74 -2.25 21.20
C ARG A 285 -0.80 -2.24 19.67
N CYS A 286 0.28 -1.83 19.02
CA CYS A 286 0.38 -1.80 17.57
C CYS A 286 1.09 -3.05 17.03
N SER A 287 0.79 -3.41 15.79
CA SER A 287 1.54 -4.41 15.03
C SER A 287 2.27 -3.71 13.88
N ILE A 288 3.60 -3.73 13.90
CA ILE A 288 4.48 -3.10 12.91
C ILE A 288 5.30 -4.20 12.23
N ARG A 289 5.01 -4.51 10.97
CA ARG A 289 5.53 -5.73 10.33
C ARG A 289 5.75 -5.57 8.83
N TYR A 290 6.57 -6.42 8.23
CA TYR A 290 6.69 -6.53 6.77
C TYR A 290 7.09 -5.24 6.06
N SER A 291 7.72 -4.29 6.77
CA SER A 291 8.29 -3.11 6.12
C SER A 291 9.55 -3.53 5.34
N ASP A 292 9.81 -2.90 4.19
CA ASP A 292 10.99 -3.12 3.35
C ASP A 292 12.30 -2.64 4.02
N GLY A 293 12.18 -1.88 5.09
CA GLY A 293 13.23 -1.34 5.94
C GLY A 293 13.03 -1.75 7.39
N ASP A 294 13.22 -0.80 8.30
CA ASP A 294 13.14 -0.98 9.74
C ASP A 294 11.68 -0.89 10.24
N GLY A 295 11.38 -1.62 11.31
CA GLY A 295 10.06 -1.52 11.96
C GLY A 295 9.84 -0.12 12.54
N LEU A 296 10.73 0.30 13.43
CA LEU A 296 10.71 1.64 14.00
C LEU A 296 12.11 2.26 14.01
N LEU A 297 12.20 3.54 13.64
CA LEU A 297 13.45 4.30 13.65
C LEU A 297 13.29 5.56 14.51
N PHE A 298 14.27 5.80 15.38
CA PHE A 298 14.30 6.94 16.30
C PHE A 298 15.60 7.72 16.14
N ALA A 299 15.51 9.04 16.01
CA ALA A 299 16.64 9.96 15.98
C ALA A 299 16.40 11.17 16.89
N ALA A 300 17.47 11.72 17.45
CA ALA A 300 17.40 12.92 18.30
C ALA A 300 18.71 13.70 18.29
N SER A 301 18.65 14.99 18.01
CA SER A 301 19.79 15.89 18.09
C SER A 301 20.14 16.30 19.52
N GLN A 302 19.21 16.18 20.47
CA GLN A 302 19.37 16.54 21.89
C GLN A 302 18.77 15.46 22.80
N ASP A 303 19.14 15.50 24.09
CA ASP A 303 18.55 14.63 25.14
C ASP A 303 17.10 15.06 25.41
N ALA A 304 16.16 14.66 24.54
CA ALA A 304 14.78 15.13 24.64
C ALA A 304 13.70 14.17 24.10
N VAL A 305 14.06 13.07 23.42
CA VAL A 305 13.05 12.20 22.79
C VAL A 305 12.33 11.34 23.83
N GLN A 306 11.02 11.60 23.99
CA GLN A 306 10.10 10.88 24.88
C GLN A 306 9.28 9.85 24.11
N ALA A 307 9.97 8.93 23.43
CA ALA A 307 9.28 7.82 22.76
C ALA A 307 9.04 6.68 23.76
N SER A 308 7.79 6.22 23.86
CA SER A 308 7.42 5.05 24.66
C SER A 308 6.68 4.04 23.79
N ILE A 309 7.18 2.80 23.77
CA ILE A 309 6.64 1.70 22.99
C ILE A 309 6.23 0.61 23.96
N GLU A 310 4.94 0.29 23.98
CA GLU A 310 4.38 -0.66 24.95
C GLU A 310 3.45 -1.67 24.28
N SER A 311 3.55 -2.95 24.67
CA SER A 311 2.60 -3.98 24.20
C SER A 311 2.52 -4.11 22.67
N CYS A 312 3.57 -3.78 21.95
CA CYS A 312 3.59 -3.80 20.48
C CYS A 312 4.18 -5.12 19.95
N VAL A 313 3.85 -5.45 18.71
CA VAL A 313 4.52 -6.53 17.96
C VAL A 313 5.31 -5.92 16.82
N VAL A 314 6.62 -6.15 16.80
CA VAL A 314 7.55 -5.63 15.79
C VAL A 314 8.29 -6.80 15.17
N ALA A 315 7.83 -7.23 14.00
CA ALA A 315 8.27 -8.52 13.46
C ALA A 315 8.22 -8.61 11.94
N ASN A 316 9.09 -9.43 11.36
CA ASN A 316 9.14 -9.67 9.92
C ASN A 316 9.37 -8.40 9.10
N ASN A 317 10.00 -7.37 9.67
CA ASN A 317 10.52 -6.27 8.87
C ASN A 317 11.80 -6.76 8.17
N TYR A 318 12.03 -6.26 6.96
CA TYR A 318 13.14 -6.70 6.12
C TYR A 318 14.49 -6.28 6.69
N LYS A 319 14.56 -5.19 7.47
CA LYS A 319 15.74 -4.83 8.25
C LYS A 319 15.47 -5.04 9.74
N ASN A 320 15.77 -4.07 10.59
CA ASN A 320 15.78 -4.23 12.04
C ASN A 320 14.37 -4.08 12.63
N GLY A 321 14.20 -4.57 13.87
CA GLY A 321 13.00 -4.24 14.63
C GLY A 321 12.98 -2.76 15.00
N PHE A 322 14.04 -2.32 15.67
CA PHE A 322 14.24 -0.95 16.11
C PHE A 322 15.63 -0.44 15.69
N VAL A 323 15.69 0.79 15.18
CA VAL A 323 16.93 1.55 15.00
C VAL A 323 16.89 2.79 15.87
N ILE A 324 17.97 3.02 16.62
CA ILE A 324 18.09 4.14 17.54
C ILE A 324 19.38 4.90 17.23
N ALA A 325 19.22 6.16 16.82
CA ALA A 325 20.29 7.03 16.35
C ALA A 325 20.51 8.24 17.28
N ASP A 326 21.71 8.80 17.19
CA ASP A 326 22.14 10.04 17.84
C ASP A 326 21.93 10.05 19.36
N ARG A 327 20.98 10.84 19.86
CA ARG A 327 20.68 10.94 21.30
C ARG A 327 19.30 10.39 21.64
N ALA A 328 18.70 9.61 20.74
CA ALA A 328 17.39 9.02 20.98
C ALA A 328 17.46 7.98 22.10
N ALA A 329 16.47 8.02 23.00
CA ALA A 329 16.39 7.13 24.15
C ALA A 329 14.95 6.61 24.37
N PRO A 330 14.38 5.84 23.41
CA PRO A 330 13.04 5.29 23.58
C PRO A 330 12.99 4.28 24.75
N ALA A 331 11.84 4.23 25.43
CA ALA A 331 11.51 3.15 26.34
C ALA A 331 10.68 2.09 25.59
N ILE A 332 11.15 0.84 25.59
CA ILE A 332 10.56 -0.28 24.86
C ILE A 332 10.21 -1.37 25.88
N HIS A 333 8.92 -1.56 26.18
CA HIS A 333 8.50 -2.50 27.23
C HIS A 333 7.34 -3.38 26.78
N TYR A 334 7.30 -4.62 27.26
CA TYR A 334 6.20 -5.55 27.00
C TYR A 334 5.91 -5.78 25.52
N CYS A 335 6.91 -5.64 24.66
CA CYS A 335 6.78 -5.86 23.22
C CYS A 335 7.21 -7.28 22.82
N SER A 336 6.69 -7.75 21.69
CA SER A 336 7.15 -8.95 21.01
C SER A 336 7.97 -8.55 19.79
N ILE A 337 9.27 -8.81 19.81
CA ILE A 337 10.23 -8.36 18.80
C ILE A 337 10.92 -9.59 18.22
N PHE A 338 10.66 -9.94 16.96
CA PHE A 338 11.14 -11.20 16.42
C PHE A 338 11.16 -11.27 14.90
N ALA A 339 11.98 -12.17 14.35
CA ALA A 339 12.04 -12.46 12.93
C ALA A 339 12.19 -11.21 12.03
N ASN A 340 12.86 -10.16 12.50
CA ASN A 340 13.28 -9.04 11.66
C ASN A 340 14.62 -9.42 11.04
N SER A 341 14.74 -9.43 9.71
CA SER A 341 15.93 -9.97 9.06
C SER A 341 16.11 -9.55 7.61
N GLU A 342 17.29 -9.03 7.30
CA GLU A 342 17.88 -8.92 5.98
C GLU A 342 18.90 -10.06 5.82
N ALA A 343 18.77 -10.88 4.79
CA ALA A 343 19.69 -12.00 4.59
C ALA A 343 21.13 -11.50 4.37
N GLY A 344 22.02 -11.79 5.32
CA GLY A 344 23.47 -11.54 5.19
C GLY A 344 24.00 -10.23 5.78
N GLU A 345 23.17 -9.38 6.37
CA GLU A 345 23.56 -8.02 6.83
C GLU A 345 23.55 -7.82 8.36
N GLY A 346 23.44 -8.90 9.16
CA GLY A 346 23.49 -8.79 10.63
C GLY A 346 22.33 -7.95 11.17
N THR A 347 21.13 -8.50 11.10
CA THR A 347 19.90 -7.78 11.46
C THR A 347 19.58 -7.95 12.94
N TYR A 348 19.11 -6.89 13.57
CA TYR A 348 18.93 -6.83 15.01
C TYR A 348 17.48 -6.57 15.40
N ALA A 349 17.08 -7.10 16.56
CA ALA A 349 15.86 -6.70 17.22
C ALA A 349 15.95 -5.23 17.66
N VAL A 350 17.10 -4.81 18.19
CA VAL A 350 17.42 -3.40 18.49
C VAL A 350 18.84 -3.11 17.99
N ARG A 351 18.97 -2.08 17.14
CA ARG A 351 20.24 -1.61 16.61
C ARG A 351 20.52 -0.17 17.01
N LEU A 352 21.65 0.07 17.65
CA LEU A 352 22.18 1.43 17.85
C LEU A 352 23.04 1.81 16.63
N SER A 353 22.69 2.87 15.91
CA SER A 353 23.44 3.27 14.70
C SER A 353 24.56 4.27 14.98
N ALA A 354 24.33 5.19 15.91
CA ALA A 354 25.30 6.18 16.39
C ALA A 354 24.78 6.79 17.69
N ASN A 355 24.69 6.01 18.77
CA ASN A 355 24.12 6.51 20.03
C ASN A 355 25.19 7.08 20.97
N ALA A 356 25.10 8.39 21.27
CA ALA A 356 25.98 9.11 22.18
C ALA A 356 25.37 9.35 23.58
N SER A 357 24.18 8.81 23.84
CA SER A 357 23.57 8.85 25.17
C SER A 357 24.41 8.05 26.16
N PRO A 358 24.74 8.61 27.34
CA PRO A 358 25.39 7.84 28.41
C PRO A 358 24.41 6.93 29.15
N GLU A 359 23.09 7.13 28.98
CA GLU A 359 22.07 6.29 29.64
C GLU A 359 21.74 5.06 28.79
N PRO A 360 21.59 3.87 29.41
CA PRO A 360 21.14 2.68 28.70
C PRO A 360 19.75 2.87 28.08
N ILE A 361 19.58 2.34 26.87
CA ILE A 361 18.26 2.20 26.26
C ILE A 361 17.46 1.19 27.08
N ARG A 362 16.27 1.60 27.52
CA ARG A 362 15.40 0.80 28.37
C ARG A 362 14.55 -0.12 27.51
N ALA A 363 15.00 -1.35 27.30
CA ALA A 363 14.35 -2.38 26.52
C ALA A 363 14.00 -3.63 27.37
N GLU A 364 13.70 -3.44 28.65
CA GLU A 364 13.38 -4.55 29.55
C GLU A 364 11.97 -5.12 29.32
N ASN A 365 11.68 -6.27 29.90
CA ASN A 365 10.38 -6.92 29.89
C ASN A 365 9.82 -7.16 28.48
N ASN A 366 10.68 -7.42 27.49
CA ASN A 366 10.26 -7.76 26.12
C ASN A 366 10.38 -9.26 25.86
N TYR A 367 9.57 -9.75 24.93
CA TYR A 367 9.71 -11.08 24.34
C TYR A 367 10.47 -10.97 23.02
N TRP A 368 11.60 -11.66 22.91
CA TRP A 368 12.53 -11.51 21.79
C TRP A 368 12.36 -12.54 20.66
N GLY A 369 11.27 -13.33 20.69
CA GLY A 369 11.00 -14.35 19.65
C GLY A 369 11.80 -15.64 19.77
N LEU A 370 12.63 -15.70 20.80
CA LEU A 370 13.65 -16.72 21.02
C LEU A 370 13.15 -17.82 21.99
N GLY A 371 12.06 -17.61 22.73
CA GLY A 371 11.45 -18.68 23.56
C GLY A 371 12.20 -18.90 24.88
N ASN A 372 12.80 -20.09 25.08
CA ASN A 372 13.53 -20.48 26.31
C ASN A 372 15.01 -20.07 26.31
N ASP A 373 15.36 -19.16 25.41
CA ASP A 373 16.74 -18.80 25.11
C ASP A 373 17.37 -17.96 26.22
N THR A 374 18.70 -17.94 26.15
CA THR A 374 19.60 -17.38 27.14
C THR A 374 19.82 -15.88 26.94
N GLU A 375 20.40 -15.23 27.96
CA GLU A 375 20.85 -13.85 27.88
C GLU A 375 21.83 -13.62 26.70
N GLU A 376 22.68 -14.61 26.42
CA GLU A 376 23.67 -14.57 25.33
C GLU A 376 23.00 -14.58 23.95
N GLU A 377 21.95 -15.39 23.76
CA GLU A 377 21.20 -15.46 22.50
C GLU A 377 20.41 -14.17 22.23
N ILE A 378 19.87 -13.54 23.29
CA ILE A 378 19.22 -12.23 23.17
C ILE A 378 20.24 -11.13 22.89
N ALA A 379 21.40 -11.16 23.56
CA ALA A 379 22.48 -10.21 23.30
C ALA A 379 22.96 -10.28 21.85
N ALA A 380 22.99 -11.47 21.23
CA ALA A 380 23.41 -11.64 19.84
C ALA A 380 22.50 -10.96 18.79
N ILE A 381 21.26 -10.62 19.15
CA ILE A 381 20.31 -9.90 18.28
C ILE A 381 20.12 -8.44 18.71
N ILE A 382 20.99 -7.93 19.58
CA ILE A 382 21.10 -6.53 19.95
C ILE A 382 22.44 -6.04 19.42
N TYR A 383 22.47 -4.82 18.87
CA TYR A 383 23.71 -4.18 18.45
C TYR A 383 23.93 -2.90 19.24
N ASP A 384 24.86 -2.95 20.18
CA ASP A 384 25.16 -1.83 21.09
C ASP A 384 26.69 -1.60 21.29
N ALA A 385 27.07 -0.90 22.36
CA ALA A 385 28.47 -0.61 22.67
C ALA A 385 29.35 -1.85 22.91
N VAL A 386 28.76 -3.03 23.20
CA VAL A 386 29.50 -4.30 23.29
C VAL A 386 29.99 -4.73 21.91
N ASP A 387 29.15 -4.59 20.90
CA ASP A 387 29.42 -5.05 19.53
C ASP A 387 30.30 -4.08 18.73
N ASN A 388 30.27 -2.79 19.08
CA ASN A 388 31.07 -1.77 18.39
C ASN A 388 31.59 -0.67 19.33
N PRO A 389 32.69 -0.93 20.06
CA PRO A 389 33.26 0.03 21.01
C PRO A 389 33.91 1.26 20.33
N GLY A 390 34.02 1.28 19.00
CA GLY A 390 34.65 2.38 18.26
C GLY A 390 33.71 3.51 17.84
N ALA A 391 32.40 3.31 17.90
CA ALA A 391 31.42 4.27 17.37
C ALA A 391 30.11 4.38 18.19
N ILE A 392 29.86 3.48 19.15
CA ILE A 392 28.62 3.43 19.94
C ILE A 392 28.97 3.56 21.43
N PHE A 393 28.32 4.48 22.13
CA PHE A 393 28.61 4.79 23.55
C PHE A 393 27.52 4.33 24.52
N ALA A 394 26.38 3.86 24.02
CA ALA A 394 25.24 3.43 24.82
C ALA A 394 25.06 1.91 24.80
N TYR A 395 24.45 1.39 25.87
CA TYR A 395 24.05 -0.02 26.00
C TYR A 395 22.54 -0.18 25.86
N VAL A 396 22.07 -1.38 25.56
CA VAL A 396 20.65 -1.75 25.64
C VAL A 396 20.41 -2.60 26.88
N SER A 397 19.59 -2.11 27.81
CA SER A 397 19.12 -2.86 28.96
C SER A 397 17.90 -3.70 28.57
N PHE A 398 18.08 -5.01 28.41
CA PHE A 398 17.00 -5.92 27.97
C PHE A 398 16.50 -6.87 29.08
N ILE A 399 17.06 -6.78 30.28
CA ILE A 399 16.78 -7.68 31.41
C ILE A 399 15.84 -7.00 32.42
N PRO A 400 14.84 -7.72 32.96
CA PRO A 400 14.49 -9.11 32.64
C PRO A 400 13.84 -9.22 31.26
N TRP A 401 13.95 -10.37 30.59
CA TRP A 401 13.16 -10.65 29.39
C TRP A 401 11.97 -11.56 29.70
N LEU A 402 11.00 -11.56 28.80
CA LEU A 402 9.85 -12.47 28.85
C LEU A 402 10.18 -13.74 28.08
N VAL A 403 9.84 -14.90 28.64
CA VAL A 403 9.98 -16.22 27.99
C VAL A 403 8.82 -16.55 27.04
N GLU A 404 7.71 -15.83 27.17
CA GLU A 404 6.54 -15.93 26.30
C GLU A 404 6.07 -14.56 25.85
N ALA A 405 5.45 -14.49 24.68
CA ALA A 405 4.88 -13.26 24.16
C ALA A 405 3.82 -12.73 25.14
N PRO A 406 3.85 -11.44 25.51
CA PRO A 406 2.81 -10.85 26.32
C PRO A 406 1.46 -11.01 25.62
N ALA A 407 0.42 -11.41 26.37
CA ALA A 407 -0.88 -11.75 25.82
C ALA A 407 -1.45 -10.60 24.99
N ALA A 408 -1.38 -10.72 23.67
CA ALA A 408 -1.98 -9.76 22.76
C ALA A 408 -3.50 -9.86 22.88
N ARG A 409 -4.15 -8.82 23.41
CA ARG A 409 -5.58 -8.62 23.17
C ARG A 409 -5.76 -8.10 21.75
N HIS A 410 -5.60 -8.96 20.75
CA HIS A 410 -5.81 -8.63 19.35
C HIS A 410 -7.22 -9.06 18.91
N PRO A 411 -8.03 -8.17 18.31
CA PRO A 411 -9.00 -8.60 17.33
C PRO A 411 -8.24 -8.94 16.05
N MET A 412 -8.14 -10.20 15.67
CA MET A 412 -7.72 -10.56 14.31
C MET A 412 -8.88 -10.19 13.37
N ALA A 413 -8.62 -9.32 12.40
CA ALA A 413 -9.47 -9.20 11.23
C ALA A 413 -9.33 -10.49 10.41
N ALA A 414 -10.38 -11.32 10.39
CA ALA A 414 -10.49 -12.43 9.47
C ALA A 414 -10.55 -11.86 8.04
N GLY A 415 -9.51 -12.06 7.21
CA GLY A 415 -9.55 -11.60 5.82
C GLY A 415 -8.27 -11.65 4.99
N ALA A 416 -7.08 -11.85 5.57
CA ALA A 416 -5.86 -11.96 4.78
C ALA A 416 -5.53 -13.43 4.44
N THR A 417 -6.31 -14.04 3.55
CA THR A 417 -5.91 -15.28 2.88
C THR A 417 -5.39 -14.94 1.49
N GLY A 418 -4.07 -15.11 1.26
CA GLY A 418 -3.56 -15.19 -0.11
C GLY A 418 -2.18 -14.61 -0.35
N ARG A 419 -1.14 -15.10 0.33
CA ARG A 419 0.19 -15.29 -0.31
C ARG A 419 0.78 -16.60 0.19
N SER A 420 0.84 -17.58 -0.70
CA SER A 420 1.62 -18.80 -0.49
C SER A 420 3.10 -18.44 -0.64
N TRP A 421 3.84 -18.48 0.47
CA TRP A 421 5.29 -18.42 0.43
C TRP A 421 5.81 -19.81 0.06
N ALA A 422 6.27 -19.96 -1.17
CA ALA A 422 7.05 -21.11 -1.59
C ALA A 422 8.52 -20.85 -1.22
N ARG A 423 8.96 -21.57 -0.18
CA ARG A 423 10.32 -21.90 0.32
C ARG A 423 11.44 -20.89 0.14
#